data_AF-A0A933MGY9-F1
#
_entry.id   AF-A0A933MGY9-F1
#
_cell.length_a   1.000
_cell.length_b   1.000
_cell.length_c   1.000
_cell.angle_alpha   90.00
_cell.angle_beta   90.00
_cell.angle_gamma   90.00
#
_symmetry.space_group_name_H-M   'P 1'
#
loop_
_entity.id
_entity.type
_entity.pdbx_description
1 polymer ?
#
loop_
_entity_poly.entity_id
_entity_poly.type
_entity_poly.pdbx_seq_one_letter_code
_entity_poly.pdbx_strand_id
1 'polypeptide(L)'
;MSKIRDLFHKVGNCHNKISVAAGLTKAELKRKHEGGTMPEEIKKVVGRLSELEQHAVEASKVLNQLKDIIYGAIDPDTGKAKK
;
A
#
# COMPACT_ATOMS: atom_id res chain seq x y z
N MET A 1 -23.04 5.48 9.87
CA MET A 1 -23.08 4.35 8.90
C MET A 1 -21.85 4.46 8.02
N SER A 2 -20.95 3.48 8.06
CA SER A 2 -19.79 3.43 7.17
C SER A 2 -20.27 2.98 5.80
N LYS A 3 -20.56 3.95 4.92
CA LYS A 3 -20.91 3.74 3.51
C LYS A 3 -19.62 3.35 2.76
N ILE A 4 -19.66 3.01 1.49
CA ILE A 4 -18.54 2.33 0.80
C ILE A 4 -17.23 3.15 0.77
N ARG A 5 -17.32 4.48 0.85
CA ARG A 5 -16.18 5.41 0.91
C ARG A 5 -15.19 5.11 2.03
N ASP A 6 -15.70 4.77 3.22
CA ASP A 6 -14.85 4.52 4.39
C ASP A 6 -14.04 3.23 4.22
N LEU A 7 -14.61 2.23 3.55
CA LEU A 7 -13.92 0.97 3.26
C LEU A 7 -12.73 1.22 2.32
N PHE A 8 -12.95 1.92 1.21
CA PHE A 8 -11.87 2.28 0.29
C PHE A 8 -10.79 3.13 0.97
N HIS A 9 -11.17 4.08 1.81
CA HIS A 9 -10.22 4.87 2.59
C HIS A 9 -9.38 4.01 3.54
N LYS A 10 -10.00 3.10 4.29
CA LYS A 10 -9.30 2.22 5.23
C LYS A 10 -8.31 1.32 4.51
N VAL A 11 -8.72 0.69 3.40
CA VAL A 11 -7.84 -0.19 2.62
C VAL A 11 -6.70 0.60 2.00
N GLY A 12 -6.98 1.76 1.39
CA GLY A 12 -5.95 2.63 0.82
C GLY A 12 -4.93 3.11 1.88
N ASN A 13 -5.38 3.44 3.08
CA ASN A 13 -4.50 3.83 4.19
C ASN A 13 -3.59 2.66 4.62
N CYS A 14 -4.10 1.42 4.63
CA CYS A 14 -3.28 0.25 4.92
C CYS A 14 -2.15 0.07 3.90
N HIS A 15 -2.46 0.16 2.60
CA HIS A 15 -1.44 0.06 1.56
C HIS A 15 -0.39 1.16 1.69
N ASN A 16 -0.81 2.40 1.95
CA ASN A 16 0.10 3.52 2.16
C ASN A 16 1.03 3.29 3.36
N LYS A 17 0.50 2.85 4.50
CA LYS A 17 1.30 2.54 5.68
C LYS A 17 2.33 1.46 5.44
N ILE A 18 1.94 0.38 4.73
CA ILE A 18 2.84 -0.71 4.37
C ILE A 18 3.98 -0.19 3.48
N SER A 19 3.64 0.56 2.43
CA SER A 19 4.63 1.12 1.50
C SER A 19 5.61 2.05 2.20
N VAL A 20 5.11 3.02 2.97
CA VAL A 20 5.95 3.98 3.71
C VAL A 20 6.83 3.29 4.74
N ALA A 21 6.27 2.37 5.54
CA ALA A 21 7.05 1.66 6.56
C ALA A 21 8.14 0.79 5.93
N ALA A 22 7.85 0.12 4.82
CA ALA A 22 8.83 -0.67 4.09
C ALA A 22 9.95 0.21 3.52
N GLY A 23 9.60 1.33 2.88
CA GLY A 23 10.56 2.29 2.33
C GLY A 23 11.47 2.90 3.40
N LEU A 24 10.90 3.36 4.52
CA LEU A 24 11.67 3.93 5.64
C LEU A 24 12.60 2.89 6.28
N THR A 25 12.11 1.68 6.54
CA THR A 25 12.93 0.61 7.13
C THR A 25 14.08 0.23 6.19
N LYS A 26 13.80 0.12 4.89
CA LYS A 26 14.81 -0.14 3.86
C LYS A 26 15.88 0.94 3.82
N ALA A 27 15.48 2.22 3.85
CA ALA A 27 16.39 3.35 3.85
C ALA A 27 17.31 3.33 5.08
N GLU A 28 16.75 3.06 6.26
CA GLU A 28 17.51 2.97 7.51
C GLU A 28 18.51 1.81 7.49
N LEU A 29 18.10 0.62 7.02
CA LEU A 29 18.98 -0.54 6.90
C LEU A 29 20.14 -0.29 5.94
N LYS A 30 19.88 0.38 4.81
CA LYS A 30 20.91 0.77 3.86
C LYS A 30 21.89 1.77 4.49
N ARG A 31 21.38 2.81 5.15
CA ARG A 31 22.21 3.83 5.83
C ARG A 31 23.11 3.23 6.90
N LYS A 32 22.61 2.29 7.71
CA LYS A 32 23.40 1.63 8.76
C LYS A 32 24.57 0.79 8.26
N HIS A 33 24.52 0.35 7.00
CA HIS A 33 25.57 -0.46 6.37
C HIS A 33 26.26 0.30 5.23
N GLU A 34 26.06 1.62 5.16
CA GLU A 34 26.73 2.46 4.19
C GLU A 34 28.24 2.50 4.51
N GLY A 35 29.08 2.19 3.51
CA GLY A 35 30.53 2.11 3.68
C GLY A 35 31.06 0.80 4.30
N GLY A 36 30.20 -0.20 4.52
CA GLY A 36 30.60 -1.53 5.01
C GLY A 36 29.92 -2.68 4.27
N THR A 37 30.29 -3.91 4.64
CA THR A 37 29.65 -5.11 4.09
C THR A 37 28.30 -5.34 4.76
N MET A 38 27.22 -5.26 4.00
CA MET A 38 25.88 -5.64 4.47
C MET A 38 25.78 -7.17 4.59
N PRO A 39 25.36 -7.73 5.75
CA PRO A 39 25.14 -9.17 5.89
C PRO A 39 24.08 -9.68 4.89
N GLU A 40 24.22 -10.94 4.44
CA GLU A 40 23.30 -11.53 3.46
C GLU A 40 21.86 -11.62 3.98
N GLU A 41 21.68 -11.86 5.28
CA GLU A 41 20.36 -11.86 5.92
C GLU A 41 19.69 -10.49 5.80
N ILE A 42 20.46 -9.40 5.96
CA ILE A 42 19.97 -8.03 5.85
C ILE A 42 19.65 -7.69 4.38
N LYS A 43 20.48 -8.14 3.43
CA LYS A 43 20.18 -8.00 1.99
C LYS A 43 18.86 -8.68 1.63
N LYS A 44 18.63 -9.90 2.15
CA LYS A 44 17.37 -10.62 1.96
C LYS A 44 16.18 -9.86 2.54
N VAL A 45 16.32 -9.26 3.73
CA VAL A 45 15.27 -8.41 4.33
C VAL A 45 15.00 -7.18 3.47
N VAL A 46 16.03 -6.49 2.99
CA VAL A 46 15.90 -5.33 2.08
C VAL A 46 15.18 -5.71 0.78
N GLY A 47 15.46 -6.89 0.23
CA GLY A 47 14.75 -7.44 -0.92
C GLY A 47 13.26 -7.61 -0.64
N ARG A 48 12.91 -8.32 0.44
CA ARG A 48 11.51 -8.53 0.86
C ARG A 48 10.76 -7.24 1.14
N LEU A 49 11.41 -6.24 1.73
CA LEU A 49 10.82 -4.91 1.94
C LEU A 49 10.52 -4.22 0.60
N SER A 50 11.38 -4.38 -0.40
CA SER A 50 11.15 -3.81 -1.74
C SER A 50 9.98 -4.50 -2.44
N GLU A 51 9.88 -5.82 -2.36
CA GLU A 51 8.73 -6.59 -2.88
C GLU A 51 7.43 -6.16 -2.19
N LEU A 52 7.45 -6.00 -0.87
CA LEU A 52 6.29 -5.57 -0.09
C LEU A 52 5.82 -4.16 -0.47
N GLU A 53 6.76 -3.22 -0.64
CA GLU A 53 6.48 -1.87 -1.13
C GLU A 53 5.83 -1.90 -2.51
N GLN A 54 6.39 -2.68 -3.44
CA GLN A 54 5.85 -2.84 -4.80
C GLN A 54 4.43 -3.42 -4.78
N HIS A 55 4.21 -4.52 -4.05
CA HIS A 55 2.88 -5.12 -3.93
C HIS A 55 1.85 -4.16 -3.34
N ALA A 56 2.24 -3.33 -2.35
CA ALA A 56 1.34 -2.32 -1.79
C ALA A 56 0.99 -1.21 -2.80
N VAL A 57 1.95 -0.80 -3.64
CA VAL A 57 1.71 0.15 -4.74
C VAL A 57 0.79 -0.45 -5.79
N GLU A 58 1.01 -1.70 -6.21
CA GLU A 58 0.16 -2.40 -7.17
C GLU A 58 -1.26 -2.60 -6.64
N ALA A 59 -1.40 -3.05 -5.39
CA ALA A 59 -2.69 -3.17 -4.72
C ALA A 59 -3.43 -1.82 -4.65
N SER A 60 -2.72 -0.71 -4.47
CA SER A 60 -3.31 0.63 -4.50
C SER A 60 -3.81 1.04 -5.89
N LYS A 61 -3.12 0.64 -6.97
CA LYS A 61 -3.58 0.87 -8.34
C LYS A 61 -4.88 0.09 -8.62
N VAL A 62 -4.90 -1.20 -8.27
CA VAL A 62 -6.08 -2.05 -8.43
C VAL A 62 -7.25 -1.53 -7.59
N LEU A 63 -6.99 -1.08 -6.35
CA LEU A 63 -8.01 -0.50 -5.48
C LEU A 63 -8.63 0.76 -6.10
N ASN A 64 -7.84 1.61 -6.75
CA ASN A 64 -8.36 2.79 -7.43
C ASN A 64 -9.23 2.44 -8.64
N GLN A 65 -8.81 1.46 -9.46
CA GLN A 65 -9.64 0.97 -10.56
C GLN A 65 -10.96 0.39 -10.06
N LEU A 66 -10.92 -0.40 -8.99
CA LEU A 66 -12.12 -0.95 -8.36
C LEU A 66 -13.02 0.14 -7.80
N LYS A 67 -12.44 1.18 -7.18
CA LYS A 67 -13.18 2.34 -6.67
C LYS A 67 -13.94 3.04 -7.79
N ASP A 68 -13.31 3.25 -8.94
CA ASP A 68 -13.94 3.94 -10.07
C ASP A 68 -15.10 3.12 -10.65
N ILE A 69 -14.92 1.80 -10.80
CA ILE A 69 -15.98 0.88 -11.24
C ILE A 69 -17.15 0.89 -10.25
N ILE A 70 -16.86 0.72 -8.95
CA ILE A 70 -17.90 0.66 -7.92
C ILE A 70 -18.61 2.01 -7.81
N TYR A 71 -17.90 3.13 -7.86
CA TYR A 71 -18.52 4.46 -7.77
C TYR A 71 -19.33 4.82 -9.03
N GLY A 72 -19.03 4.20 -10.17
CA GLY A 72 -19.86 4.28 -11.37
C GLY A 72 -21.23 3.61 -11.17
N ALA A 73 -21.26 2.46 -10.49
CA ALA A 73 -22.49 1.70 -10.26
C ALA A 73 -23.22 2.04 -8.95
N ILE A 74 -22.51 2.51 -7.93
CA ILE A 74 -23.01 2.67 -6.56
C ILE A 74 -22.66 4.06 -6.04
N ASP A 75 -23.62 4.73 -5.43
CA ASP A 75 -23.39 5.98 -4.73
C ASP A 75 -22.56 5.73 -3.46
N PRO A 76 -21.36 6.33 -3.35
CA PRO A 76 -20.41 6.01 -2.27
C PRO A 76 -20.87 6.47 -0.89
N ASP A 77 -21.81 7.42 -0.84
CA ASP A 77 -22.36 8.01 0.38
C ASP A 77 -23.67 7.35 0.81
N THR A 78 -24.31 6.55 -0.02
CA THR A 78 -25.59 5.91 0.35
C THR A 78 -25.54 4.40 0.20
N GLY A 79 -24.56 3.86 -0.53
CA GLY A 79 -24.43 2.45 -0.83
C GLY A 79 -25.50 1.92 -1.77
N LYS A 80 -26.32 2.80 -2.37
CA LYS A 80 -27.39 2.42 -3.29
C LYS A 80 -26.88 2.45 -4.73
N ALA A 81 -27.42 1.56 -5.56
CA ALA A 81 -27.17 1.59 -7.00
C ALA A 81 -27.56 2.96 -7.57
N LYS A 82 -26.71 3.51 -8.43
CA LYS A 82 -27.02 4.70 -9.22
C LYS A 82 -28.02 4.30 -10.30
N LYS A 83 -29.09 5.09 -10.44
CA LYS A 83 -30.07 4.94 -11.52
C LYS A 83 -29.47 5.41 -12.84
#